data_AF-A0A7R8UNP1-F1
#
_entry.id   AF-A0A7R8UNP1-F1
#
_cell.length_a   1.000
_cell.length_b   1.000
_cell.length_c   1.000
_cell.angle_alpha   90.00
_cell.angle_beta   90.00
_cell.angle_gamma   90.00
#
_symmetry.space_group_name_H-M   'P 1'
#
loop_
_entity.id
_entity.type
_entity.pdbx_description
1 polymer ?
#
loop_
_entity_poly.entity_id
_entity_poly.type
_entity_poly.pdbx_seq_one_letter_code
_entity_poly.pdbx_strand_id
1 'polypeptide(L)'
;MSATTERGNSGRGGITRVLAKLEASVASGNYYEAHQMYRTLYFRYVGQKKFTECLDLLYNGAITFLNRNQQSSGIDLAILVVDTLEKSQEKNHELWIQRMGELLAKTSPAAVERETLITRAVKWSADISKNQLGHPLMHKLIARIMWSEGNIELARHHYLLSRDGVSCGEMLVHLSRNKGYPSETDLFIAQIILQQLCLKETKIASETFETYTKYHPKIARTEPPFVMPLLNFIFFLLKAIETNGKLAMFKALCDLYKASLDRDPSYEKYLQKIGIIFFGAQPPQQPGMGGLFGNLFTRMFQSMNEEEDAMPQQQHQQQSGSGGGPNTRSRRNDASSELD
;
A
#
# COMPACT_ATOMS: atom_id res chain seq x y z
N MET A 1 14.77 37.47 -51.85
CA MET A 1 14.63 36.01 -51.65
C MET A 1 14.88 35.72 -50.17
N SER A 2 13.83 35.55 -49.38
CA SER A 2 13.94 35.02 -48.01
C SER A 2 12.84 33.98 -47.84
N ALA A 3 13.25 32.72 -47.79
CA ALA A 3 12.37 31.60 -47.48
C ALA A 3 12.27 31.47 -45.97
N THR A 4 11.09 31.77 -45.44
CA THR A 4 10.69 31.47 -44.07
C THR A 4 10.36 29.98 -43.96
N THR A 5 11.13 29.29 -43.13
CA THR A 5 11.02 27.85 -42.86
C THR A 5 9.77 27.56 -42.01
N GLU A 6 8.72 27.01 -42.61
CA GLU A 6 7.61 26.39 -41.88
C GLU A 6 8.06 25.07 -41.24
N ARG A 7 8.44 25.12 -39.96
CA ARG A 7 8.53 23.93 -39.09
C ARG A 7 7.51 24.07 -37.97
N GLY A 8 6.27 23.67 -38.23
CA GLY A 8 5.23 23.78 -37.21
C GLY A 8 3.88 23.17 -37.56
N ASN A 9 3.80 21.92 -38.04
CA ASN A 9 2.49 21.25 -38.10
C ASN A 9 2.48 19.69 -38.16
N SER A 10 3.61 19.01 -38.28
CA SER A 10 3.62 17.55 -38.53
C SER A 10 3.25 16.69 -37.31
N GLY A 11 3.46 17.18 -36.07
CA GLY A 11 3.22 16.40 -34.85
C GLY A 11 1.75 16.28 -34.41
N ARG A 12 0.89 17.24 -34.78
CA ARG A 12 -0.53 17.27 -34.38
C ARG A 12 -1.37 16.24 -35.14
N GLY A 13 -1.20 16.14 -36.47
CA GLY A 13 -1.94 15.19 -37.30
C GLY A 13 -1.63 13.72 -36.99
N GLY A 14 -0.41 13.42 -36.55
CA GLY A 14 0.00 12.07 -36.15
C GLY A 14 -0.63 11.56 -34.85
N ILE A 15 -1.04 12.44 -33.94
CA ILE A 15 -1.73 12.05 -32.69
C ILE A 15 -3.20 11.74 -32.98
N THR A 16 -3.88 12.64 -33.69
CA THR A 16 -5.30 12.48 -34.06
C THR A 16 -5.54 11.18 -34.84
N ARG A 17 -4.64 10.83 -35.77
CA ARG A 17 -4.74 9.57 -36.52
C ARG A 17 -4.60 8.33 -35.62
N VAL A 18 -3.70 8.37 -34.64
CA VAL A 18 -3.49 7.26 -33.71
C VAL A 18 -4.68 7.13 -32.75
N LEU A 19 -5.27 8.24 -32.29
CA LEU A 19 -6.48 8.22 -31.47
C LEU A 19 -7.68 7.60 -32.21
N ALA A 20 -7.93 8.01 -33.47
CA ALA A 20 -9.02 7.45 -34.26
C ALA A 20 -8.84 5.94 -34.49
N LYS A 21 -7.62 5.49 -34.78
CA LYS A 21 -7.32 4.07 -34.95
C LYS A 21 -7.43 3.30 -33.62
N LEU A 22 -7.10 3.93 -32.49
CA LEU A 22 -7.21 3.35 -31.17
C LEU A 22 -8.68 3.08 -30.83
N GLU A 23 -9.56 4.07 -31.02
CA GLU A 23 -11.00 3.92 -30.82
C GLU A 23 -11.59 2.79 -31.67
N ALA A 24 -11.19 2.72 -32.95
CA ALA A 24 -11.61 1.63 -33.84
C ALA A 24 -11.11 0.26 -33.37
N SER A 25 -9.87 0.17 -32.88
CA SER A 25 -9.28 -1.08 -32.39
C SER A 25 -9.99 -1.58 -31.12
N VAL A 26 -10.30 -0.66 -30.19
CA VAL A 26 -11.08 -0.95 -28.99
C VAL A 26 -12.50 -1.42 -29.35
N ALA A 27 -13.16 -0.73 -30.28
CA ALA A 27 -14.51 -1.08 -30.74
C ALA A 27 -14.55 -2.44 -31.45
N SER A 28 -13.49 -2.79 -32.16
CA SER A 28 -13.36 -4.07 -32.89
C SER A 28 -12.86 -5.23 -32.02
N GLY A 29 -12.56 -4.99 -30.73
CA GLY A 29 -12.04 -6.03 -29.82
C GLY A 29 -10.55 -6.37 -30.01
N ASN A 30 -9.81 -5.58 -30.78
CA ASN A 30 -8.38 -5.76 -31.01
C ASN A 30 -7.56 -5.20 -29.84
N TYR A 31 -7.73 -5.78 -28.65
CA TYR A 31 -7.22 -5.21 -27.40
C TYR A 31 -5.69 -5.14 -27.32
N TYR A 32 -4.98 -6.12 -27.85
CA TYR A 32 -3.51 -6.08 -27.91
C TYR A 32 -3.00 -4.89 -28.72
N GLU A 33 -3.58 -4.67 -29.91
CA GLU A 33 -3.20 -3.53 -30.76
C GLU A 33 -3.56 -2.21 -30.08
N ALA A 34 -4.76 -2.10 -29.51
CA ALA A 34 -5.18 -0.93 -28.75
C ALA A 34 -4.22 -0.64 -27.58
N HIS A 35 -3.78 -1.67 -26.85
CA HIS A 35 -2.86 -1.54 -25.72
C HIS A 35 -1.50 -0.98 -26.15
N GLN A 36 -0.91 -1.50 -27.23
CA GLN A 36 0.35 -0.97 -27.78
C GLN A 36 0.21 0.48 -28.26
N MET A 37 -0.95 0.83 -28.79
CA MET A 37 -1.25 2.21 -29.19
C MET A 37 -1.36 3.15 -27.98
N TYR A 38 -2.00 2.74 -26.88
CA TYR A 38 -1.99 3.51 -25.63
C TYR A 38 -0.57 3.77 -25.13
N ARG A 39 0.29 2.74 -25.09
CA ARG A 39 1.70 2.87 -24.67
C ARG A 39 2.48 3.84 -25.56
N THR A 40 2.26 3.75 -26.88
CA THR A 40 2.88 4.68 -27.84
C THR A 40 2.46 6.12 -27.62
N LEU A 41 1.16 6.35 -27.36
CA LEU A 41 0.64 7.68 -27.04
C LEU A 41 1.15 8.21 -25.71
N TYR A 42 1.28 7.35 -24.69
CA TYR A 42 1.87 7.70 -23.40
C TYR A 42 3.29 8.28 -23.55
N PHE A 43 4.22 7.55 -24.21
CA PHE A 43 5.59 8.05 -24.39
C PHE A 43 5.62 9.37 -25.16
N ARG A 44 4.73 9.53 -26.15
CA ARG A 44 4.62 10.75 -26.93
C ARG A 44 4.10 11.92 -26.10
N TYR A 45 3.05 11.73 -25.30
CA TYR A 45 2.49 12.80 -24.47
C TYR A 45 3.43 13.19 -23.32
N VAL A 46 4.05 12.22 -22.65
CA VAL A 46 5.08 12.47 -21.63
C VAL A 46 6.27 13.24 -22.22
N GLY A 47 6.76 12.83 -23.40
CA GLY A 47 7.83 13.55 -24.10
C GLY A 47 7.45 14.99 -24.49
N GLN A 48 6.16 15.25 -24.72
CA GLN A 48 5.61 16.59 -24.98
C GLN A 48 5.20 17.36 -23.71
N LYS A 49 5.39 16.77 -22.52
CA LYS A 49 4.92 17.30 -21.22
C LYS A 49 3.41 17.58 -21.16
N LYS A 50 2.62 16.86 -21.96
CA LYS A 50 1.14 16.91 -21.97
C LYS A 50 0.57 15.93 -20.96
N PHE A 51 0.85 16.19 -19.68
CA PHE A 51 0.53 15.24 -18.61
C PHE A 51 -0.97 15.09 -18.40
N THR A 52 -1.74 16.18 -18.43
CA THR A 52 -3.19 16.14 -18.23
C THR A 52 -3.88 15.31 -19.30
N GLU A 53 -3.56 15.52 -20.58
CA GLU A 53 -4.13 14.73 -21.68
C GLU A 53 -3.68 13.26 -21.62
N CYS A 54 -2.45 13.01 -21.19
CA CYS A 54 -1.94 11.64 -20.98
C CYS A 54 -2.70 10.92 -19.88
N LEU A 55 -2.93 11.60 -18.75
CA LEU A 55 -3.63 11.08 -17.60
C LEU A 55 -5.07 10.70 -17.95
N ASP A 56 -5.81 11.57 -18.62
CA ASP A 56 -7.19 11.28 -19.03
C ASP A 56 -7.24 10.15 -20.07
N LEU A 57 -6.30 10.12 -21.04
CA LEU A 57 -6.22 9.03 -22.02
C LEU A 57 -6.00 7.68 -21.32
N LEU A 58 -5.01 7.61 -20.44
CA LEU A 58 -4.62 6.37 -19.75
C LEU A 58 -5.71 5.90 -18.79
N TYR A 59 -6.31 6.81 -18.02
CA TYR A 59 -7.39 6.48 -17.09
C TYR A 59 -8.59 5.86 -17.83
N ASN A 60 -9.06 6.52 -18.88
CA ASN A 60 -10.19 6.04 -19.68
C ASN A 60 -9.88 4.70 -20.37
N GLY A 61 -8.63 4.54 -20.85
CA GLY A 61 -8.16 3.29 -21.43
C GLY A 61 -8.11 2.14 -20.43
N ALA A 62 -7.56 2.38 -19.24
CA ALA A 62 -7.50 1.41 -18.16
C ALA A 62 -8.91 0.96 -17.73
N ILE A 63 -9.84 1.90 -17.49
CA ILE A 63 -11.24 1.60 -17.19
C ILE A 63 -11.87 0.74 -18.29
N THR A 64 -11.64 1.10 -19.56
CA THR A 64 -12.19 0.35 -20.70
C THR A 64 -11.67 -1.08 -20.73
N PHE A 65 -10.37 -1.30 -20.59
CA PHE A 65 -9.79 -2.65 -20.57
C PHE A 65 -10.26 -3.47 -19.38
N LEU A 66 -10.29 -2.89 -18.17
CA LEU A 66 -10.76 -3.57 -16.97
C LEU A 66 -12.24 -3.99 -17.10
N ASN A 67 -13.10 -3.12 -17.63
CA ASN A 67 -14.51 -3.45 -17.90
C ASN A 67 -14.70 -4.53 -18.98
N ARG A 68 -13.69 -4.75 -19.84
CA ARG A 68 -13.67 -5.79 -20.89
C ARG A 68 -12.90 -7.05 -20.45
N ASN A 69 -12.62 -7.19 -19.14
CA ASN A 69 -11.83 -8.27 -18.55
C ASN A 69 -10.40 -8.41 -19.12
N GLN A 70 -9.86 -7.36 -19.73
CA GLN A 70 -8.46 -7.31 -20.19
C GLN A 70 -7.57 -6.84 -19.03
N GLN A 71 -7.41 -7.71 -18.03
CA GLN A 71 -6.80 -7.38 -16.73
C GLN A 71 -5.36 -6.86 -16.85
N SER A 72 -4.44 -7.63 -17.46
CA SER A 72 -3.03 -7.23 -17.58
C SER A 72 -2.86 -5.91 -18.33
N SER A 73 -3.58 -5.69 -19.44
CA SER A 73 -3.53 -4.42 -20.19
C SER A 73 -4.13 -3.26 -19.39
N GLY A 74 -5.24 -3.48 -18.68
CA GLY A 74 -5.85 -2.47 -17.83
C GLY A 74 -4.95 -2.05 -16.65
N ILE A 75 -4.31 -3.02 -16.00
CA ILE A 75 -3.38 -2.79 -14.90
C ILE A 75 -2.10 -2.11 -15.39
N ASP A 76 -1.52 -2.52 -16.52
CA ASP A 76 -0.37 -1.83 -17.12
C ASP A 76 -0.68 -0.36 -17.39
N LEU A 77 -1.86 -0.05 -17.97
CA LEU A 77 -2.27 1.35 -18.15
C LEU A 77 -2.48 2.09 -16.84
N ALA A 78 -3.02 1.44 -15.81
CA ALA A 78 -3.17 2.04 -14.47
C ALA A 78 -1.80 2.33 -13.83
N ILE A 79 -0.80 1.47 -14.03
CA ILE A 79 0.59 1.72 -13.59
C ILE A 79 1.17 2.93 -14.33
N LEU A 80 0.89 3.07 -15.64
CA LEU A 80 1.28 4.27 -16.41
C LEU A 80 0.56 5.53 -15.93
N VAL A 81 -0.67 5.44 -15.40
CA VAL A 81 -1.33 6.57 -14.73
C VAL A 81 -0.50 7.02 -13.53
N VAL A 82 -0.09 6.09 -12.65
CA VAL A 82 0.73 6.42 -11.47
C VAL A 82 2.06 7.04 -11.88
N ASP A 83 2.76 6.46 -12.86
CA ASP A 83 4.00 7.01 -13.39
C ASP A 83 3.82 8.43 -13.97
N THR A 84 2.71 8.68 -14.67
CA THR A 84 2.40 10.01 -15.20
C THR A 84 2.11 10.99 -14.06
N LEU A 85 1.41 10.55 -13.00
CA LEU A 85 1.14 11.36 -11.81
C LEU A 85 2.44 11.77 -11.10
N GLU A 86 3.39 10.84 -10.92
CA GLU A 86 4.71 11.10 -10.34
C GLU A 86 5.53 12.13 -11.14
N LYS A 87 5.42 12.11 -12.47
CA LYS A 87 6.11 13.05 -13.38
C LYS A 87 5.40 14.40 -13.48
N SER A 88 4.11 14.44 -13.18
CA SER A 88 3.28 15.64 -13.30
C SER A 88 3.33 16.50 -12.03
N GLN A 89 3.03 17.79 -12.16
CA GLN A 89 2.70 18.66 -11.02
C GLN A 89 1.19 18.75 -10.81
N GLU A 90 0.48 17.63 -10.99
CA GLU A 90 -0.96 17.56 -10.76
C GLU A 90 -1.28 17.92 -9.30
N LYS A 91 -2.25 18.81 -9.10
CA LYS A 91 -2.63 19.34 -7.79
C LYS A 91 -3.91 18.72 -7.26
N ASN A 92 -4.73 18.14 -8.11
CA ASN A 92 -5.99 17.51 -7.73
C ASN A 92 -5.77 16.09 -7.21
N HIS A 93 -4.98 15.99 -6.14
CA HIS A 93 -4.60 14.72 -5.53
C HIS A 93 -5.80 13.88 -5.08
N GLU A 94 -6.85 14.52 -4.54
CA GLU A 94 -8.04 13.83 -4.07
C GLU A 94 -8.79 13.14 -5.23
N LEU A 95 -8.99 13.83 -6.35
CA LEU A 95 -9.58 13.24 -7.56
C LEU A 95 -8.79 12.01 -8.00
N TRP A 96 -7.46 12.13 -8.05
CA TRP A 96 -6.62 11.04 -8.55
C TRP A 96 -6.54 9.86 -7.57
N ILE A 97 -6.56 10.10 -6.26
CA ILE A 97 -6.72 9.02 -5.27
C ILE A 97 -8.04 8.27 -5.49
N GLN A 98 -9.15 8.97 -5.73
CA GLN A 98 -10.45 8.34 -6.00
C GLN A 98 -10.43 7.54 -7.31
N ARG A 99 -9.89 8.11 -8.40
CA ARG A 99 -9.71 7.42 -9.69
C ARG A 99 -8.85 6.16 -9.56
N MET A 100 -7.77 6.22 -8.80
CA MET A 100 -6.94 5.04 -8.51
C MET A 100 -7.71 3.98 -7.72
N GLY A 101 -8.53 4.38 -6.74
CA GLY A 101 -9.43 3.47 -6.04
C GLY A 101 -10.43 2.78 -6.97
N GLU A 102 -11.01 3.53 -7.94
CA GLU A 102 -11.91 2.96 -8.95
C GLU A 102 -11.20 1.92 -9.84
N LEU A 103 -9.99 2.24 -10.30
CA LEU A 103 -9.17 1.31 -11.08
C LEU A 103 -8.89 0.03 -10.27
N LEU A 104 -8.41 0.16 -9.04
CA LEU A 104 -8.11 -0.97 -8.15
C LEU A 104 -9.34 -1.84 -7.86
N ALA A 105 -10.52 -1.24 -7.69
CA ALA A 105 -11.77 -1.97 -7.45
C ALA A 105 -12.22 -2.81 -8.66
N LYS A 106 -11.72 -2.50 -9.87
CA LYS A 106 -12.01 -3.25 -11.11
C LYS A 106 -10.94 -4.30 -11.46
N THR A 107 -9.84 -4.32 -10.72
CA THR A 107 -8.79 -5.34 -10.89
C THR A 107 -9.20 -6.66 -10.26
N SER A 108 -8.85 -7.77 -10.90
CA SER A 108 -9.07 -9.12 -10.36
C SER A 108 -8.12 -9.39 -9.18
N PRO A 109 -8.59 -9.98 -8.07
CA PRO A 109 -7.71 -10.42 -6.98
C PRO A 109 -6.65 -11.44 -7.39
N ALA A 110 -6.87 -12.15 -8.50
CA ALA A 110 -5.93 -13.13 -9.03
C ALA A 110 -4.92 -12.54 -10.03
N ALA A 111 -5.00 -11.24 -10.35
CA ALA A 111 -4.07 -10.61 -11.30
C ALA A 111 -2.70 -10.42 -10.63
N VAL A 112 -1.65 -10.92 -11.29
CA VAL A 112 -0.27 -10.93 -10.78
C VAL A 112 0.26 -9.51 -10.58
N GLU A 113 -0.09 -8.60 -11.49
CA GLU A 113 0.38 -7.21 -11.50
C GLU A 113 -0.38 -6.31 -10.51
N ARG A 114 -1.43 -6.83 -9.86
CA ARG A 114 -2.28 -6.05 -8.94
C ARG A 114 -1.51 -5.52 -7.75
N GLU A 115 -0.65 -6.35 -7.17
CA GLU A 115 0.17 -5.97 -6.01
C GLU A 115 1.07 -4.78 -6.35
N THR A 116 1.78 -4.85 -7.49
CA THR A 116 2.60 -3.75 -8.00
C THR A 116 1.80 -2.46 -8.13
N LEU A 117 0.57 -2.52 -8.67
CA LEU A 117 -0.29 -1.35 -8.78
C LEU A 117 -0.65 -0.76 -7.41
N ILE A 118 -0.99 -1.59 -6.41
CA ILE A 118 -1.30 -1.14 -5.05
C ILE A 118 -0.08 -0.46 -4.43
N THR A 119 1.08 -1.11 -4.48
CA THR A 119 2.34 -0.60 -3.92
C THR A 119 2.71 0.74 -4.53
N ARG A 120 2.64 0.85 -5.87
CA ARG A 120 2.90 2.13 -6.56
C ARG A 120 1.88 3.21 -6.19
N ALA A 121 0.60 2.88 -6.11
CA ALA A 121 -0.44 3.83 -5.70
C ALA A 121 -0.24 4.34 -4.27
N VAL A 122 0.13 3.47 -3.33
CA VAL A 122 0.45 3.84 -1.95
C VAL A 122 1.68 4.73 -1.89
N LYS A 123 2.77 4.36 -2.58
CA LYS A 123 4.01 5.13 -2.65
C LYS A 123 3.78 6.54 -3.21
N TRP A 124 3.11 6.65 -4.34
CA TRP A 124 2.72 7.94 -4.90
C TRP A 124 1.87 8.77 -3.91
N SER A 125 0.92 8.13 -3.23
CA SER A 125 0.10 8.80 -2.23
C SER A 125 0.89 9.27 -0.99
N ALA A 126 1.98 8.57 -0.65
CA ALA A 126 2.89 8.95 0.41
C ALA A 126 3.63 10.24 0.06
N ASP A 127 4.15 10.31 -1.17
CA ASP A 127 4.91 11.45 -1.68
C ASP A 127 4.08 12.74 -1.69
N ILE A 128 2.83 12.68 -2.18
CA ILE A 128 1.95 13.86 -2.25
C ILE A 128 1.44 14.32 -0.88
N SER A 129 1.31 13.40 0.08
CA SER A 129 0.80 13.70 1.42
C SER A 129 1.90 14.04 2.44
N LYS A 130 3.18 13.82 2.07
CA LYS A 130 4.33 13.83 2.99
C LYS A 130 4.16 12.89 4.18
N ASN A 131 3.28 11.90 4.06
CA ASN A 131 3.12 10.82 5.02
C ASN A 131 3.87 9.61 4.49
N GLN A 132 4.97 9.22 5.14
CA GLN A 132 5.80 8.08 4.72
C GLN A 132 5.02 6.76 4.59
N LEU A 133 3.87 6.66 5.27
CA LEU A 133 3.04 5.47 5.25
C LEU A 133 1.96 5.48 4.15
N GLY A 134 1.77 6.57 3.41
CA GLY A 134 0.72 6.72 2.41
C GLY A 134 -0.41 7.68 2.82
N HIS A 135 -1.19 8.14 1.84
CA HIS A 135 -2.31 9.05 2.11
C HIS A 135 -3.47 8.27 2.77
N PRO A 136 -4.07 8.74 3.88
CA PRO A 136 -5.12 8.02 4.60
C PRO A 136 -6.33 7.62 3.73
N LEU A 137 -6.77 8.51 2.84
CA LEU A 137 -7.84 8.20 1.87
C LEU A 137 -7.48 7.03 0.92
N MET A 138 -6.23 6.93 0.47
CA MET A 138 -5.80 5.81 -0.38
C MET A 138 -5.93 4.49 0.39
N HIS A 139 -5.43 4.46 1.64
CA HIS A 139 -5.60 3.29 2.51
C HIS A 139 -7.07 2.97 2.76
N LYS A 140 -7.93 3.97 2.99
CA LYS A 140 -9.37 3.76 3.17
C LYS A 140 -10.01 3.07 1.96
N LEU A 141 -9.64 3.46 0.74
CA LEU A 141 -10.17 2.86 -0.48
C LEU A 141 -9.67 1.41 -0.64
N ILE A 142 -8.36 1.18 -0.46
CA ILE A 142 -7.79 -0.17 -0.54
C ILE A 142 -8.39 -1.09 0.54
N ALA A 143 -8.54 -0.60 1.78
CA ALA A 143 -9.12 -1.36 2.87
C ALA A 143 -10.53 -1.87 2.55
N ARG A 144 -11.38 -1.02 1.96
CA ARG A 144 -12.74 -1.39 1.54
C ARG A 144 -12.74 -2.45 0.44
N ILE A 145 -11.83 -2.33 -0.52
CA ILE A 145 -11.67 -3.31 -1.61
C ILE A 145 -11.26 -4.66 -1.02
N MET A 146 -10.17 -4.71 -0.24
CA MET A 146 -9.68 -5.93 0.39
C MET A 146 -10.73 -6.57 1.30
N TRP A 147 -11.49 -5.76 2.02
CA TRP A 147 -12.58 -6.23 2.87
C TRP A 147 -13.69 -6.89 2.04
N SER A 148 -14.13 -6.25 0.96
CA SER A 148 -15.18 -6.80 0.08
C SER A 148 -14.76 -8.11 -0.60
N GLU A 149 -13.47 -8.32 -0.77
CA GLU A 149 -12.87 -9.52 -1.35
C GLU A 149 -12.58 -10.62 -0.33
N GLY A 150 -12.83 -10.35 0.96
CA GLY A 150 -12.54 -11.29 2.05
C GLY A 150 -11.05 -11.38 2.42
N ASN A 151 -10.18 -10.53 1.88
CA ASN A 151 -8.79 -10.41 2.30
C ASN A 151 -8.71 -9.57 3.59
N ILE A 152 -9.03 -10.22 4.70
CA ILE A 152 -9.16 -9.59 6.02
C ILE A 152 -7.82 -9.02 6.51
N GLU A 153 -6.71 -9.73 6.27
CA GLU A 153 -5.39 -9.31 6.75
C GLU A 153 -4.97 -7.97 6.12
N LEU A 154 -5.06 -7.86 4.80
CA LEU A 154 -4.76 -6.61 4.11
C LEU A 154 -5.80 -5.53 4.44
N ALA A 155 -7.08 -5.89 4.55
CA ALA A 155 -8.11 -4.93 4.95
C ALA A 155 -7.80 -4.31 6.32
N ARG A 156 -7.46 -5.13 7.31
CA ARG A 156 -7.10 -4.69 8.67
C ARG A 156 -5.87 -3.79 8.64
N HIS A 157 -4.84 -4.16 7.88
CA HIS A 157 -3.64 -3.34 7.68
C HIS A 157 -3.99 -1.95 7.13
N HIS A 158 -4.75 -1.87 6.03
CA HIS A 158 -5.10 -0.59 5.43
C HIS A 158 -6.10 0.22 6.27
N TYR A 159 -7.04 -0.43 6.99
CA TYR A 159 -7.93 0.28 7.91
C TYR A 159 -7.16 0.98 9.04
N LEU A 160 -6.12 0.35 9.59
CA LEU A 160 -5.25 0.97 10.58
C LEU A 160 -4.62 2.28 10.06
N LEU A 161 -4.23 2.30 8.79
CA LEU A 161 -3.59 3.45 8.13
C LEU A 161 -4.57 4.48 7.57
N SER A 162 -5.86 4.15 7.53
CA SER A 162 -6.90 5.01 6.93
C SER A 162 -7.27 6.25 7.75
N ARG A 163 -6.85 6.31 9.02
CA ARG A 163 -7.25 7.33 10.00
C ARG A 163 -8.78 7.52 10.11
N ASP A 164 -9.55 6.46 9.87
CA ASP A 164 -11.01 6.46 9.98
C ASP A 164 -11.42 5.60 11.18
N GLY A 165 -11.56 6.26 12.34
CA GLY A 165 -11.75 5.55 13.60
C GLY A 165 -13.06 4.76 13.64
N VAL A 166 -14.13 5.37 13.10
CA VAL A 166 -15.47 4.79 13.03
C VAL A 166 -15.49 3.56 12.12
N SER A 167 -15.03 3.69 10.87
CA SER A 167 -15.03 2.56 9.93
C SER A 167 -14.14 1.42 10.43
N CYS A 168 -13.03 1.72 11.09
CA CYS A 168 -12.17 0.72 11.71
C CYS A 168 -12.89 -0.01 12.86
N GLY A 169 -13.60 0.72 13.72
CA GLY A 169 -14.40 0.14 14.81
C GLY A 169 -15.51 -0.78 14.29
N GLU A 170 -16.26 -0.34 13.29
CA GLU A 170 -17.32 -1.14 12.64
C GLU A 170 -16.76 -2.43 12.00
N MET A 171 -15.64 -2.30 11.28
CA MET A 171 -14.92 -3.44 10.70
C MET A 171 -14.51 -4.43 11.78
N LEU A 172 -13.95 -3.97 12.91
CA LEU A 172 -13.55 -4.84 14.01
C LEU A 172 -14.75 -5.53 14.67
N VAL A 173 -15.89 -4.84 14.82
CA VAL A 173 -17.13 -5.46 15.32
C VAL A 173 -17.55 -6.61 14.40
N HIS A 174 -17.50 -6.40 13.08
CA HIS A 174 -17.80 -7.47 12.13
C HIS A 174 -16.78 -8.61 12.24
N LEU A 175 -15.49 -8.30 12.31
CA LEU A 175 -14.43 -9.29 12.34
C LEU A 175 -14.50 -10.19 13.59
N SER A 176 -14.54 -9.58 14.77
CA SER A 176 -14.61 -10.27 16.06
C SER A 176 -15.84 -11.20 16.16
N ARG A 177 -16.97 -10.80 15.57
CA ARG A 177 -18.21 -11.60 15.58
C ARG A 177 -18.17 -12.81 14.66
N ASN A 178 -17.58 -12.66 13.48
CA ASN A 178 -17.69 -13.65 12.40
C ASN A 178 -16.46 -14.56 12.29
N LYS A 179 -15.31 -14.14 12.82
CA LYS A 179 -14.03 -14.84 12.67
C LYS A 179 -13.25 -15.03 13.97
N GLY A 180 -13.61 -14.33 15.05
CA GLY A 180 -12.91 -14.40 16.34
C GLY A 180 -13.50 -15.42 17.32
N TYR A 181 -12.68 -15.93 18.23
CA TYR A 181 -13.19 -16.70 19.36
C TYR A 181 -13.86 -15.78 20.39
N PRO A 182 -14.88 -16.26 21.14
CA PRO A 182 -15.54 -15.46 22.17
C PRO A 182 -14.57 -14.86 23.20
N SER A 183 -13.50 -15.57 23.53
CA SER A 183 -12.45 -15.14 24.47
C SER A 183 -11.49 -14.09 23.91
N GLU A 184 -11.61 -13.69 22.65
CA GLU A 184 -10.71 -12.73 21.99
C GLU A 184 -11.37 -11.38 21.72
N THR A 185 -12.65 -11.23 22.10
CA THR A 185 -13.45 -10.03 21.79
C THR A 185 -12.75 -8.72 22.20
N ASP A 186 -12.06 -8.70 23.34
CA ASP A 186 -11.29 -7.55 23.81
C ASP A 186 -9.90 -7.45 23.17
N LEU A 187 -9.32 -8.57 22.70
CA LEU A 187 -8.01 -8.59 22.04
C LEU A 187 -8.04 -7.91 20.66
N PHE A 188 -9.10 -8.14 19.86
CA PHE A 188 -9.25 -7.50 18.54
C PHE A 188 -9.13 -5.98 18.61
N ILE A 189 -9.83 -5.36 19.57
CA ILE A 189 -9.83 -3.91 19.72
C ILE A 189 -8.55 -3.43 20.42
N ALA A 190 -8.09 -4.10 21.49
CA ALA A 190 -6.90 -3.69 22.22
C ALA A 190 -5.67 -3.61 21.31
N GLN A 191 -5.47 -4.61 20.43
CA GLN A 191 -4.36 -4.62 19.49
C GLN A 191 -4.39 -3.41 18.55
N ILE A 192 -5.54 -3.08 17.95
CA ILE A 192 -5.66 -1.93 17.04
C ILE A 192 -5.46 -0.61 17.78
N ILE A 193 -6.04 -0.44 18.98
CA ILE A 193 -5.86 0.79 19.75
C ILE A 193 -4.38 1.02 20.09
N LEU A 194 -3.69 -0.02 20.56
CA LEU A 194 -2.26 0.07 20.86
C LEU A 194 -1.43 0.41 19.62
N GLN A 195 -1.78 -0.14 18.45
CA GLN A 195 -1.15 0.18 17.18
C GLN A 195 -1.40 1.64 16.74
N GLN A 196 -2.65 2.13 16.84
CA GLN A 196 -3.01 3.52 16.53
C GLN A 196 -2.29 4.52 17.46
N LEU A 197 -2.19 4.21 18.76
CA LEU A 197 -1.41 5.02 19.71
C LEU A 197 0.08 5.05 19.36
N CYS A 198 0.65 3.93 18.90
CA CYS A 198 2.03 3.92 18.41
C CYS A 198 2.24 4.75 17.13
N LEU A 199 1.18 5.03 16.38
CA LEU A 199 1.16 5.97 15.24
C LEU A 199 0.86 7.42 15.66
N LYS A 200 0.74 7.68 16.96
CA LYS A 200 0.35 8.98 17.54
C LYS A 200 -1.08 9.42 17.21
N GLU A 201 -1.94 8.50 16.78
CA GLU A 201 -3.32 8.78 16.36
C GLU A 201 -4.29 8.68 17.55
N THR A 202 -4.13 9.54 18.56
CA THR A 202 -4.91 9.46 19.80
C THR A 202 -6.40 9.65 19.59
N LYS A 203 -6.79 10.63 18.76
CA LYS A 203 -8.20 10.90 18.45
C LYS A 203 -8.84 9.70 17.74
N ILE A 204 -8.15 9.15 16.75
CA ILE A 204 -8.64 8.00 15.98
C ILE A 204 -8.77 6.77 16.89
N ALA A 205 -7.81 6.57 17.79
CA ALA A 205 -7.87 5.50 18.78
C ALA A 205 -9.11 5.62 19.69
N SER A 206 -9.42 6.81 20.20
CA SER A 206 -10.65 7.03 20.97
C SER A 206 -11.91 6.75 20.14
N GLU A 207 -12.00 7.29 18.91
CA GLU A 207 -13.14 7.06 18.01
C GLU A 207 -13.34 5.57 17.68
N THR A 208 -12.25 4.83 17.42
CA THR A 208 -12.29 3.37 17.18
C THR A 208 -12.75 2.60 18.41
N PHE A 209 -12.22 2.95 19.59
CA PHE A 209 -12.60 2.30 20.85
C PHE A 209 -14.08 2.52 21.15
N GLU A 210 -14.54 3.77 21.12
CA GLU A 210 -15.95 4.12 21.37
C GLU A 210 -16.90 3.42 20.40
N THR A 211 -16.57 3.43 19.11
CA THR A 211 -17.38 2.76 18.08
C THR A 211 -17.47 1.27 18.35
N TYR A 212 -16.33 0.61 18.63
CA TYR A 212 -16.30 -0.82 18.88
C TYR A 212 -17.10 -1.19 20.13
N THR A 213 -16.86 -0.54 21.27
CA THR A 213 -17.52 -0.90 22.53
C THR A 213 -19.01 -0.58 22.51
N LYS A 214 -19.42 0.49 21.81
CA LYS A 214 -20.83 0.85 21.63
C LYS A 214 -21.59 -0.17 20.81
N TYR A 215 -21.04 -0.63 19.68
CA TYR A 215 -21.78 -1.46 18.72
C TYR A 215 -21.50 -2.96 18.83
N HIS A 216 -20.45 -3.38 19.54
CA HIS A 216 -20.22 -4.81 19.75
C HIS A 216 -21.27 -5.41 20.71
N PRO A 217 -22.06 -6.42 20.29
CA PRO A 217 -23.24 -6.87 21.04
C PRO A 217 -22.93 -7.49 22.41
N LYS A 218 -21.71 -8.05 22.60
CA LYS A 218 -21.27 -8.58 23.90
C LYS A 218 -20.77 -7.51 24.87
N ILE A 219 -20.62 -6.26 24.40
CA ILE A 219 -20.11 -5.14 25.20
C ILE A 219 -21.24 -4.12 25.38
N ALA A 220 -21.74 -3.58 24.27
CA ALA A 220 -22.85 -2.62 24.17
C ALA A 220 -22.79 -1.52 25.24
N ARG A 221 -21.62 -0.89 25.37
CA ARG A 221 -21.30 0.06 26.46
C ARG A 221 -20.26 1.07 26.01
N THR A 222 -20.39 2.31 26.47
CA THR A 222 -19.46 3.40 26.13
C THR A 222 -18.54 3.80 27.28
N GLU A 223 -18.95 3.54 28.52
CA GLU A 223 -18.21 3.91 29.74
C GLU A 223 -17.93 2.70 30.64
N PRO A 224 -16.84 2.72 31.42
CA PRO A 224 -16.56 1.67 32.40
C PRO A 224 -17.59 1.64 33.55
N PRO A 225 -17.64 0.57 34.35
CA PRO A 225 -16.78 -0.61 34.27
C PRO A 225 -17.22 -1.54 33.14
N PHE A 226 -16.31 -1.95 32.29
CA PHE A 226 -16.50 -3.07 31.36
C PHE A 226 -16.29 -4.40 32.09
N VAL A 227 -17.03 -5.44 31.69
CA VAL A 227 -16.84 -6.79 32.26
C VAL A 227 -15.47 -7.35 31.93
N MET A 228 -14.95 -7.04 30.73
CA MET A 228 -13.63 -7.47 30.26
C MET A 228 -12.56 -6.51 30.82
N PRO A 229 -11.63 -6.97 31.68
CA PRO A 229 -10.65 -6.09 32.30
C PRO A 229 -9.74 -5.38 31.30
N LEU A 230 -9.39 -6.01 30.19
CA LEU A 230 -8.57 -5.39 29.15
C LEU A 230 -9.23 -4.14 28.54
N LEU A 231 -10.57 -4.10 28.42
CA LEU A 231 -11.27 -2.91 27.94
C LEU A 231 -11.19 -1.77 28.95
N ASN A 232 -11.23 -2.06 30.26
CA ASN A 232 -11.00 -1.05 31.30
C ASN A 232 -9.56 -0.52 31.22
N PHE A 233 -8.56 -1.39 31.02
CA PHE A 233 -7.18 -0.96 30.78
C PHE A 233 -7.09 0.01 29.60
N ILE A 234 -7.64 -0.34 28.44
CA ILE A 234 -7.59 0.50 27.24
C ILE A 234 -8.30 1.84 27.48
N PHE A 235 -9.48 1.85 28.11
CA PHE A 235 -10.18 3.07 28.48
C PHE A 235 -9.31 3.98 29.36
N PHE A 236 -8.75 3.44 30.45
CA PHE A 236 -7.90 4.22 31.35
C PHE A 236 -6.59 4.65 30.72
N LEU A 237 -6.02 3.87 29.79
CA LEU A 237 -4.85 4.25 29.02
C LEU A 237 -5.16 5.46 28.14
N LEU A 238 -6.28 5.44 27.41
CA LEU A 238 -6.73 6.57 26.59
C LEU A 238 -6.95 7.83 27.46
N LYS A 239 -7.59 7.68 28.63
CA LYS A 239 -7.77 8.80 29.57
C LYS A 239 -6.46 9.31 30.18
N ALA A 240 -5.51 8.43 30.47
CA ALA A 240 -4.20 8.82 30.95
C ALA A 240 -3.43 9.63 29.88
N ILE A 241 -3.57 9.29 28.60
CA ILE A 241 -2.98 10.06 27.50
C ILE A 241 -3.69 11.41 27.34
N GLU A 242 -5.03 11.43 27.33
CA GLU A 242 -5.84 12.66 27.20
C GLU A 242 -5.53 13.68 28.30
N THR A 243 -5.29 13.21 29.52
CA THR A 243 -5.03 14.06 30.70
C THR A 243 -3.56 14.36 30.94
N ASN A 244 -2.64 13.98 30.04
CA ASN A 244 -1.19 14.08 30.21
C ASN A 244 -0.70 13.45 31.52
N GLY A 245 -1.17 12.23 31.80
CA GLY A 245 -0.81 11.45 32.98
C GLY A 245 0.71 11.24 33.11
N LYS A 246 1.18 11.04 34.34
CA LYS A 246 2.61 10.82 34.63
C LYS A 246 3.03 9.37 34.35
N LEU A 247 4.31 9.16 34.05
CA LEU A 247 4.89 7.82 33.85
C LEU A 247 4.56 6.82 34.97
N ALA A 248 4.55 7.26 36.22
CA ALA A 248 4.22 6.41 37.37
C ALA A 248 2.78 5.86 37.30
N MET A 249 1.82 6.68 36.84
CA MET A 249 0.43 6.27 36.65
C MET A 249 0.32 5.23 35.53
N PHE A 250 1.01 5.47 34.40
CA PHE A 250 1.05 4.52 33.29
C PHE A 250 1.62 3.16 33.72
N LYS A 251 2.75 3.16 34.45
CA LYS A 251 3.35 1.93 34.97
C LYS A 251 2.42 1.19 35.92
N ALA A 252 1.84 1.90 36.89
CA ALA A 252 0.88 1.30 37.83
C ALA A 252 -0.34 0.71 37.10
N LEU A 253 -0.82 1.36 36.03
CA LEU A 253 -1.90 0.85 35.20
C LEU A 253 -1.49 -0.44 34.45
N CYS A 254 -0.30 -0.48 33.87
CA CYS A 254 0.23 -1.70 33.24
C CYS A 254 0.38 -2.85 34.24
N ASP A 255 0.92 -2.58 35.43
CA ASP A 255 1.10 -3.59 36.48
C ASP A 255 -0.24 -4.14 36.97
N LEU A 256 -1.23 -3.26 37.19
CA LEU A 256 -2.57 -3.63 37.64
C LEU A 256 -3.28 -4.57 36.65
N TYR A 257 -3.08 -4.38 35.35
CA TYR A 257 -3.73 -5.17 34.30
C TYR A 257 -2.82 -6.21 33.65
N LYS A 258 -1.67 -6.52 34.28
CA LYS A 258 -0.66 -7.43 33.72
C LYS A 258 -1.23 -8.76 33.22
N ALA A 259 -2.09 -9.41 34.00
CA ALA A 259 -2.72 -10.68 33.59
C ALA A 259 -3.57 -10.57 32.31
N SER A 260 -4.17 -9.40 32.05
CA SER A 260 -4.91 -9.15 30.81
C SER A 260 -3.99 -8.82 29.63
N LEU A 261 -2.87 -8.14 29.91
CA LEU A 261 -1.89 -7.74 28.91
C LEU A 261 -1.04 -8.93 28.42
N ASP A 262 -0.69 -9.85 29.33
CA ASP A 262 0.13 -11.02 29.02
C ASP A 262 -0.60 -12.06 28.13
N ARG A 263 -1.89 -11.84 27.80
CA ARG A 263 -2.65 -12.64 26.84
C ARG A 263 -2.17 -12.47 25.39
N ASP A 264 -1.57 -11.34 25.04
CA ASP A 264 -0.94 -11.10 23.74
C ASP A 264 0.49 -10.56 23.95
N PRO A 265 1.53 -11.36 23.68
CA PRO A 265 2.92 -10.96 23.85
C PRO A 265 3.32 -9.73 23.01
N SER A 266 2.58 -9.39 21.94
CA SER A 266 2.87 -8.21 21.12
C SER A 266 2.60 -6.90 21.86
N TYR A 267 1.72 -6.90 22.88
CA TYR A 267 1.33 -5.70 23.61
C TYR A 267 2.48 -5.05 24.36
N GLU A 268 3.43 -5.85 24.85
CA GLU A 268 4.60 -5.33 25.57
C GLU A 268 5.35 -4.31 24.69
N LYS A 269 5.58 -4.64 23.42
CA LYS A 269 6.26 -3.76 22.47
C LYS A 269 5.45 -2.48 22.24
N TYR A 270 4.14 -2.59 22.02
CA TYR A 270 3.32 -1.39 21.84
C TYR A 270 3.34 -0.48 23.08
N LEU A 271 3.21 -1.06 24.28
CA LEU A 271 3.20 -0.32 25.53
C LEU A 271 4.55 0.35 25.83
N GLN A 272 5.68 -0.29 25.52
CA GLN A 272 6.98 0.36 25.62
C GLN A 272 7.05 1.62 24.74
N LYS A 273 6.59 1.54 23.49
CA LYS A 273 6.57 2.68 22.56
C LYS A 273 5.61 3.77 23.02
N ILE A 274 4.42 3.41 23.49
CA ILE A 274 3.44 4.34 24.06
C ILE A 274 4.03 5.05 25.29
N GLY A 275 4.72 4.31 26.16
CA GLY A 275 5.46 4.86 27.31
C GLY A 275 6.46 5.95 26.92
N ILE A 276 7.21 5.72 25.83
CA ILE A 276 8.18 6.69 25.30
C ILE A 276 7.46 7.91 24.69
N ILE A 277 6.44 7.67 23.86
CA ILE A 277 5.75 8.73 23.10
C ILE A 277 4.97 9.68 24.03
N PHE A 278 4.21 9.14 24.98
CA PHE A 278 3.21 9.92 25.73
C PHE A 278 3.58 10.17 27.19
N PHE A 279 4.45 9.33 27.77
CA PHE A 279 4.71 9.35 29.21
C PHE A 279 6.17 9.66 29.58
N GLY A 280 7.04 9.91 28.59
CA GLY A 280 8.44 10.26 28.82
C GLY A 280 9.29 9.09 29.35
N ALA A 281 8.91 7.85 29.06
CA ALA A 281 9.76 6.70 29.34
C ALA A 281 11.07 6.80 28.53
N GLN A 282 12.18 6.37 29.13
CA GLN A 282 13.46 6.32 28.44
C GLN A 282 13.45 5.17 27.42
N PRO A 283 13.98 5.38 26.20
CA PRO A 283 14.19 4.30 25.25
C PRO A 283 15.08 3.20 25.86
N PRO A 284 14.81 1.92 25.59
CA PRO A 284 15.65 0.84 26.09
C PRO A 284 17.09 1.02 25.57
N GLN A 285 18.07 0.96 26.49
CA GLN A 285 19.49 1.22 26.18
C GLN A 285 20.20 0.05 25.46
N GLN A 286 19.50 -1.04 25.16
CA GLN A 286 20.14 -2.22 24.55
C GLN A 286 20.48 -2.00 23.05
N PRO A 287 21.77 -2.09 22.66
CA PRO A 287 22.15 -2.11 21.26
C PRO A 287 21.61 -3.40 20.61
N GLY A 288 20.75 -3.26 19.60
CA GLY A 288 20.22 -4.38 18.81
C GLY A 288 18.69 -4.57 18.87
N MET A 289 18.04 -4.20 19.98
CA MET A 289 16.57 -4.26 20.09
C MET A 289 15.88 -3.16 19.28
N GLY A 290 16.49 -1.98 19.15
CA GLY A 290 15.98 -0.89 18.28
C GLY A 290 15.89 -1.27 16.80
N GLY A 291 16.79 -2.15 16.32
CA GLY A 291 16.75 -2.69 14.96
C GLY A 291 15.64 -3.73 14.76
N LEU A 292 15.38 -4.57 15.76
CA LEU A 292 14.28 -5.55 15.72
C LEU A 292 12.90 -4.87 15.86
N PHE A 293 12.83 -3.79 16.63
CA PHE A 293 11.64 -2.98 16.85
C PHE A 293 11.28 -2.14 15.62
N GLY A 294 12.31 -1.53 15.00
CA GLY A 294 12.25 -1.00 13.65
C GLY A 294 11.72 -2.08 12.72
N ASN A 295 12.39 -3.22 12.61
CA ASN A 295 12.01 -4.30 11.71
C ASN A 295 10.61 -4.91 11.94
N LEU A 296 10.06 -4.95 13.16
CA LEU A 296 8.67 -5.43 13.38
C LEU A 296 7.65 -4.38 12.96
N PHE A 297 7.87 -3.11 13.32
CA PHE A 297 7.01 -2.01 12.90
C PHE A 297 7.11 -1.86 11.38
N THR A 298 8.32 -1.75 10.87
CA THR A 298 8.67 -1.78 9.46
C THR A 298 8.05 -2.99 8.76
N ARG A 299 8.16 -4.25 9.22
CA ARG A 299 7.45 -5.40 8.60
C ARG A 299 5.93 -5.33 8.69
N MET A 300 5.38 -4.82 9.79
CA MET A 300 3.94 -4.53 9.94
C MET A 300 3.48 -3.45 8.92
N PHE A 301 4.40 -2.58 8.47
CA PHE A 301 4.17 -1.53 7.47
C PHE A 301 4.74 -1.82 6.07
N GLN A 302 5.59 -2.84 5.89
CA GLN A 302 6.37 -3.16 4.68
C GLN A 302 5.96 -4.46 4.02
N SER A 303 4.94 -5.20 4.49
CA SER A 303 4.54 -6.47 3.86
C SER A 303 3.99 -6.35 2.43
N MET A 304 4.24 -5.23 1.74
CA MET A 304 3.91 -4.94 0.33
C MET A 304 5.05 -4.20 -0.42
N ASN A 305 6.21 -3.96 0.22
CA ASN A 305 7.20 -2.98 -0.26
C ASN A 305 8.59 -3.56 -0.58
N GLU A 306 8.79 -4.88 -0.47
CA GLU A 306 10.05 -5.52 -0.82
C GLU A 306 9.87 -6.35 -2.10
N GLU A 307 10.06 -5.74 -3.27
CA GLU A 307 10.50 -6.39 -4.53
C GLU A 307 10.66 -5.37 -5.68
N GLU A 308 11.58 -4.41 -5.54
CA GLU A 308 12.10 -3.64 -6.70
C GLU A 308 13.59 -3.36 -6.51
N ASP A 309 14.44 -4.38 -6.64
CA ASP A 309 15.86 -4.20 -6.92
C ASP A 309 16.41 -5.42 -7.69
N ALA A 310 15.88 -5.65 -8.90
CA ALA A 310 16.54 -6.49 -9.89
C ALA A 310 16.02 -6.19 -11.32
N MET A 311 16.45 -5.07 -11.92
CA MET A 311 16.49 -5.00 -13.38
C MET A 311 17.90 -5.39 -13.86
N PRO A 312 18.05 -6.41 -14.71
CA PRO A 312 19.35 -6.81 -15.22
C PRO A 312 19.84 -5.77 -16.23
N GLN A 313 20.93 -5.07 -15.89
CA GLN A 313 21.66 -4.25 -16.85
C GLN A 313 22.26 -5.16 -17.92
N GLN A 314 21.80 -4.98 -19.17
CA GLN A 314 22.47 -5.53 -20.34
C GLN A 314 23.88 -4.94 -20.43
N GLN A 315 24.90 -5.75 -20.19
CA GLN A 315 26.30 -5.38 -20.44
C GLN A 315 26.50 -5.18 -21.94
N HIS A 316 26.76 -3.93 -22.33
CA HIS A 316 27.32 -3.60 -23.63
C HIS A 316 28.73 -4.19 -23.74
N GLN A 317 28.90 -5.12 -24.70
CA GLN A 317 30.22 -5.55 -25.17
C GLN A 317 30.92 -4.37 -25.84
N GLN A 318 32.04 -3.93 -25.28
CA GLN A 318 33.06 -3.19 -26.01
C GLN A 318 34.23 -4.13 -26.31
N GLN A 319 34.41 -4.41 -27.59
CA GLN A 319 35.62 -4.98 -28.16
C GLN A 319 36.80 -4.04 -27.90
N SER A 320 37.90 -4.60 -27.38
CA SER A 320 39.23 -4.11 -27.69
C SER A 320 40.14 -5.33 -27.88
N GLY A 321 40.80 -5.36 -29.03
CA GLY A 321 41.64 -6.47 -29.47
C GLY A 321 43.08 -6.33 -29.01
N SER A 322 43.70 -7.49 -28.79
CA SER A 322 45.12 -7.85 -28.94
C SER A 322 45.24 -9.19 -28.22
N GLY A 323 45.83 -10.27 -28.74
CA GLY A 323 46.83 -10.49 -29.77
C GLY A 323 47.67 -11.66 -29.22
N GLY A 324 47.74 -12.78 -29.94
CA GLY A 324 48.57 -13.93 -29.53
C GLY A 324 47.94 -15.27 -29.87
N GLY A 325 48.41 -15.90 -30.95
CA GLY A 325 47.93 -17.18 -31.45
C GLY A 325 48.49 -18.40 -30.69
N PRO A 326 48.71 -19.52 -31.39
CA PRO A 326 47.74 -20.61 -31.43
C PRO A 326 48.33 -21.92 -30.89
N ASN A 327 47.50 -22.86 -30.42
CA ASN A 327 47.87 -24.26 -30.57
C ASN A 327 46.70 -25.28 -30.48
N THR A 328 46.64 -26.08 -31.55
CA THR A 328 46.40 -27.54 -31.62
C THR A 328 45.09 -28.15 -31.11
N ARG A 329 44.28 -28.57 -32.11
CA ARG A 329 43.72 -29.93 -32.30
C ARG A 329 43.97 -30.92 -31.14
N SER A 330 42.91 -31.63 -30.72
CA SER A 330 42.63 -33.01 -31.16
C SER A 330 41.54 -33.69 -30.31
N ARG A 331 40.59 -34.32 -31.04
CA ARG A 331 39.84 -35.58 -30.79
C ARG A 331 39.34 -35.93 -29.38
N ARG A 332 38.03 -36.15 -29.19
CA ARG A 332 37.15 -37.29 -29.61
C ARG A 332 37.27 -38.50 -28.67
N ASN A 333 36.09 -39.09 -28.44
CA ASN A 333 35.75 -40.41 -27.88
C ASN A 333 35.49 -40.41 -26.36
N ASP A 334 34.23 -40.61 -25.95
CA ASP A 334 33.54 -41.91 -25.77
C ASP A 334 34.10 -42.60 -24.51
N ALA A 335 33.35 -43.25 -23.63
CA ALA A 335 31.93 -43.50 -23.44
C ALA A 335 31.81 -44.18 -22.07
N SER A 336 30.59 -44.17 -21.52
CA SER A 336 29.99 -45.27 -20.73
C SER A 336 30.41 -45.51 -19.28
N SER A 337 29.35 -45.80 -18.51
CA SER A 337 29.22 -46.76 -17.40
C SER A 337 30.04 -46.48 -16.13
N GLU A 338 29.56 -46.67 -14.90
CA GLU A 338 28.37 -47.30 -14.35
C GLU A 338 28.40 -46.95 -12.84
N LEU A 339 27.22 -46.92 -12.20
CA LEU A 339 26.96 -47.35 -10.82
C LEU A 339 27.83 -46.78 -9.68
N ASP A 340 27.26 -45.83 -8.94
CA ASP A 340 26.73 -46.08 -7.58
C ASP A 340 25.66 -45.01 -7.22
#